data_AF-A0A816IQ52-F1
#
_entry.id   AF-A0A816IQ52-F1
#
_cell.length_a   1.000
_cell.length_b   1.000
_cell.length_c   1.000
_cell.angle_alpha   90.00
_cell.angle_beta   90.00
_cell.angle_gamma   90.00
#
_symmetry.space_group_name_H-M   'P 1'
#
loop_
_entity.id
_entity.type
_entity.pdbx_description
1 polymer ?
#
loop_
_entity_poly.entity_id
_entity_poly.type
_entity_poly.pdbx_seq_one_letter_code
_entity_poly.pdbx_strand_id
1 'polypeptide(L)'
;MSVIASEGPERFARPETYKQWQVRILRAGFKTAKLNKQIVKEGKELIRERYHKDFVIDNDNHWMFECWKGRVIYALPCWKPAKKQ
;
A
#
# COMPACT_ATOMS: atom_id res chain seq x y z
N MET A 1 -7.98 -0.64 18.52
CA MET A 1 -9.03 -1.57 19.01
C MET A 1 -10.42 -1.33 18.42
N SER A 2 -10.63 -0.40 17.46
CA SER A 2 -11.98 -0.12 16.95
C SER A 2 -12.53 -1.09 15.89
N VAL A 3 -11.70 -1.98 15.32
CA VAL A 3 -12.16 -2.90 14.26
C VAL A 3 -13.29 -3.81 14.75
N ILE A 4 -13.21 -4.27 16.01
CA ILE A 4 -14.16 -5.24 16.60
C ILE A 4 -15.11 -4.56 17.59
N ALA A 5 -14.62 -3.62 18.39
CA ALA A 5 -15.36 -3.08 19.53
C ALA A 5 -16.24 -1.85 19.20
N SER A 6 -16.25 -1.38 17.95
CA SER A 6 -16.96 -0.17 17.55
C SER A 6 -17.74 -0.40 16.26
N GLU A 7 -18.88 0.29 16.13
CA GLU A 7 -19.73 0.24 14.93
C GLU A 7 -20.03 1.65 14.40
N GLY A 8 -20.61 1.73 13.20
CA GLY A 8 -21.06 3.00 12.63
C GLY A 8 -19.98 4.10 12.64
N PRO A 9 -20.33 5.36 12.89
CA PRO A 9 -19.37 6.46 12.93
C PRO A 9 -18.21 6.28 13.92
N GLU A 10 -18.40 5.51 15.01
CA GLU A 10 -17.37 5.29 16.03
C GLU A 10 -16.26 4.34 15.57
N ARG A 11 -16.54 3.47 14.58
CA ARG A 11 -15.52 2.61 13.97
C ARG A 11 -14.61 3.41 13.04
N PHE A 12 -13.46 3.83 13.57
CA PHE A 12 -12.43 4.55 12.79
C PHE A 12 -11.56 3.64 11.93
N ALA A 13 -11.25 2.41 12.36
CA ALA A 13 -10.40 1.51 11.60
C ALA A 13 -11.25 0.73 10.58
N ARG A 14 -11.14 1.12 9.31
CA ARG A 14 -11.86 0.51 8.18
C ARG A 14 -10.88 0.14 7.05
N PRO A 15 -9.94 -0.79 7.30
CA PRO A 15 -8.98 -1.19 6.29
C PRO A 15 -9.71 -1.82 5.09
N GLU A 16 -9.29 -1.41 3.89
CA GLU A 16 -9.75 -1.99 2.63
C GLU A 16 -8.54 -2.53 1.86
N THR A 17 -8.79 -3.46 0.95
CA THR A 17 -7.73 -4.03 0.10
C THR A 17 -7.15 -2.98 -0.85
N TYR A 18 -5.90 -3.16 -1.26
CA TYR A 18 -5.26 -2.28 -2.25
C TYR A 18 -6.05 -2.19 -3.57
N LYS A 19 -6.74 -3.27 -3.96
CA LYS A 19 -7.62 -3.31 -5.14
C LYS A 19 -8.85 -2.41 -4.98
N GLN A 20 -9.49 -2.40 -3.81
CA GLN A 20 -10.61 -1.48 -3.54
C GLN A 20 -10.15 -0.03 -3.55
N TRP A 21 -9.01 0.27 -2.92
CA TRP A 21 -8.39 1.59 -2.98
C TRP A 21 -8.06 2.02 -4.40
N GLN A 22 -7.53 1.12 -5.23
CA GLN A 22 -7.25 1.40 -6.64
C GLN A 22 -8.52 1.84 -7.39
N VAL A 23 -9.65 1.16 -7.21
CA VAL A 23 -10.92 1.54 -7.84
C VAL A 23 -11.41 2.92 -7.34
N ARG A 24 -11.33 3.19 -6.04
CA ARG A 24 -11.75 4.48 -5.46
C ARG A 24 -10.94 5.64 -6.02
N ILE A 25 -9.62 5.46 -6.12
CA ILE A 25 -8.70 6.51 -6.55
C ILE A 25 -8.80 6.77 -8.04
N LEU A 26 -9.01 5.72 -8.86
CA LEU A 26 -9.33 5.86 -10.28
C LEU A 26 -10.63 6.66 -10.50
N ARG A 27 -11.69 6.36 -9.73
CA ARG A 27 -12.96 7.11 -9.80
C ARG A 27 -12.83 8.56 -9.37
N ALA A 28 -11.87 8.86 -8.49
CA ALA A 28 -11.55 10.23 -8.07
C ALA A 28 -10.69 11.00 -9.11
N GLY A 29 -10.41 10.43 -10.28
CA GLY A 29 -9.65 11.12 -11.34
C GLY A 29 -8.14 11.07 -11.15
N PHE A 30 -7.62 10.09 -10.42
CA PHE A 30 -6.19 9.83 -10.28
C PHE A 30 -5.79 8.56 -11.01
N LYS A 31 -4.50 8.41 -11.28
CA LYS A 31 -3.91 7.16 -11.81
C LYS A 31 -2.64 6.81 -11.05
N THR A 32 -2.29 5.54 -11.06
CA THR A 32 -1.04 5.06 -10.48
C THR A 32 0.15 5.75 -11.16
N ALA A 33 1.06 6.29 -10.35
CA ALA A 33 2.35 6.78 -10.78
C ALA A 33 3.38 5.66 -10.61
N LYS A 34 4.34 5.60 -11.54
CA LYS A 34 5.40 4.59 -11.49
C LYS A 34 6.29 4.90 -10.28
N LEU A 35 6.48 3.92 -9.41
CA LEU A 35 7.38 4.04 -8.28
C LEU A 35 8.82 4.19 -8.75
N ASN A 36 9.58 5.06 -8.07
CA ASN A 36 11.00 5.16 -8.30
C ASN A 36 11.66 3.85 -7.85
N LYS A 37 12.32 3.16 -8.79
CA LYS A 37 13.00 1.88 -8.53
C LYS A 37 14.08 2.01 -7.47
N GLN A 38 14.72 3.18 -7.36
CA GLN A 38 15.75 3.44 -6.37
C GLN A 38 15.17 3.42 -4.95
N ILE A 39 14.00 4.04 -4.74
CA ILE A 39 13.31 4.03 -3.44
C ILE A 39 12.93 2.60 -3.03
N VAL A 40 12.42 1.80 -3.97
CA VAL A 40 12.07 0.39 -3.69
C VAL A 40 13.32 -0.42 -3.34
N LYS A 41 14.45 -0.17 -4.01
CA LYS A 41 15.73 -0.83 -3.73
C LYS A 41 16.24 -0.48 -2.33
N GLU A 42 16.29 0.81 -2.00
CA GLU A 42 16.72 1.29 -0.68
C GLU A 42 15.84 0.72 0.44
N GLY A 43 14.52 0.67 0.23
CA GLY A 43 13.60 0.04 1.19
C GLY A 43 13.89 -1.44 1.41
N LYS A 44 14.17 -2.20 0.33
CA LYS A 44 14.54 -3.61 0.43
C LYS A 44 15.86 -3.81 1.19
N GLU A 45 16.85 -2.96 0.93
CA GLU A 45 18.15 -2.99 1.63
C GLU A 45 17.98 -2.70 3.13
N LEU A 46 17.24 -1.64 3.46
CA LEU A 46 16.93 -1.27 4.85
C LEU A 46 16.26 -2.41 5.63
N ILE A 47 15.26 -3.05 5.00
CA ILE A 47 14.56 -4.18 5.62
C ILE A 47 15.49 -5.35 5.86
N ARG A 48 16.34 -5.68 4.88
CA ARG A 48 17.29 -6.78 4.99
C ARG A 48 18.29 -6.58 6.13
N GLU A 49 18.71 -5.34 6.38
CA GLU A 49 19.70 -5.00 7.40
C GLU A 49 19.11 -4.91 8.81
N ARG A 50 17.86 -4.45 8.95
CA ARG A 50 17.32 -4.03 10.26
C ARG A 50 16.12 -4.84 10.75
N TYR A 51 15.52 -5.68 9.91
CA TYR A 51 14.29 -6.38 10.23
C TYR A 51 14.45 -7.89 10.11
N HIS A 52 13.46 -8.63 10.62
CA HIS A 52 13.43 -10.08 10.53
C HIS A 52 13.29 -10.52 9.07
N LYS A 53 13.94 -11.63 8.68
CA LYS A 53 14.00 -12.15 7.29
C LYS A 53 12.65 -12.41 6.61
N ASP A 54 11.60 -12.62 7.40
CA ASP A 54 10.24 -12.86 6.91
C ASP A 54 9.47 -11.55 6.64
N PHE A 55 10.01 -10.41 7.08
CA PHE A 55 9.53 -9.09 6.70
C PHE A 55 10.21 -8.69 5.39
N VAL A 56 9.43 -8.48 4.34
CA VAL A 56 9.97 -8.24 3.00
C VAL A 56 9.19 -7.13 2.30
N ILE A 57 9.86 -6.40 1.41
CA ILE A 57 9.20 -5.56 0.42
C ILE A 57 9.01 -6.37 -0.86
N ASP A 58 7.76 -6.43 -1.32
CA ASP A 58 7.39 -6.91 -2.64
C ASP A 58 6.92 -5.75 -3.53
N ASN A 59 6.88 -5.96 -4.85
CA ASN A 59 6.43 -4.97 -5.81
C ASN A 59 5.57 -5.63 -6.88
N ASP A 60 4.33 -5.18 -7.00
CA ASP A 60 3.41 -5.52 -8.09
C ASP A 60 3.04 -4.23 -8.84
N ASN A 61 3.42 -4.17 -10.12
CA ASN A 61 3.11 -3.06 -11.01
C ASN A 61 3.60 -1.69 -10.49
N HIS A 62 2.71 -0.95 -9.82
CA HIS A 62 2.91 0.44 -9.34
C HIS A 62 2.72 0.53 -7.81
N TRP A 63 2.68 -0.61 -7.14
CA TRP A 63 2.51 -0.73 -5.70
C TRP A 63 3.76 -1.32 -5.05
N MET A 64 4.11 -0.80 -3.89
CA MET A 64 5.08 -1.42 -3.00
C MET A 64 4.32 -2.07 -1.85
N PHE A 65 4.61 -3.33 -1.56
CA PHE A 65 3.96 -4.07 -0.50
C PHE A 65 4.94 -4.38 0.62
N GLU A 66 4.54 -4.08 1.85
CA GLU A 66 5.22 -4.61 3.03
C GLU A 66 4.53 -5.91 3.41
N CYS A 67 5.31 -6.99 3.47
CA CYS A 67 4.79 -8.33 3.65
C CYS A 67 5.43 -9.02 4.85
N TRP A 68 4.66 -9.90 5.50
CA TRP A 68 5.15 -10.81 6.54
C TRP A 68 4.74 -12.24 6.21
N LYS A 69 5.72 -13.15 6.11
CA LYS A 69 5.49 -14.58 5.83
C LYS A 69 4.54 -14.80 4.63
N GLY A 70 4.77 -14.06 3.55
CA GLY A 70 4.00 -14.14 2.30
C GLY A 70 2.62 -13.46 2.34
N ARG A 71 2.29 -12.70 3.39
CA ARG A 71 1.04 -11.92 3.47
C ARG A 71 1.32 -10.43 3.38
N VAL A 72 0.59 -9.73 2.52
CA VAL A 72 0.62 -8.26 2.44
C VAL A 72 0.01 -7.68 3.73
N ILE A 73 0.78 -6.84 4.43
CA ILE A 73 0.31 -6.07 5.59
C ILE A 73 -0.06 -4.66 5.16
N TYR A 74 0.84 -4.00 4.41
CA TYR A 74 0.63 -2.65 3.91
C TYR A 74 0.88 -2.57 2.41
N ALA A 75 0.11 -1.69 1.76
CA ALA A 75 0.23 -1.38 0.36
C ALA A 75 0.47 0.12 0.21
N LEU A 76 1.60 0.47 -0.42
CA LEU A 76 2.10 1.81 -0.59
C LEU A 76 2.01 2.19 -2.07
N PRO A 77 1.04 3.04 -2.44
CA PRO A 77 0.90 3.52 -3.80
C PRO A 77 1.58 4.88 -4.00
N CYS A 78 1.79 5.23 -5.27
CA CYS A 78 2.02 6.61 -5.69
C CYS A 78 0.95 6.99 -6.71
N TRP A 79 0.39 8.19 -6.60
CA TRP A 79 -0.70 8.66 -7.46
C TRP A 79 -0.34 9.98 -8.12
N LYS A 80 -0.89 10.20 -9.31
CA LYS A 80 -0.87 11.49 -9.99
C LYS A 80 -2.25 11.77 -10.58
N PRO A 81 -2.64 13.05 -10.75
CA PRO A 81 -3.86 13.38 -11.46
C PRO A 81 -3.91 12.69 -12.83
N ALA A 82 -5.06 12.12 -13.18
CA ALA A 82 -5.34 11.78 -14.55
C ALA A 82 -5.48 13.09 -15.34
N LYS A 83 -4.83 13.21 -16.50
CA LYS A 83 -5.05 14.36 -17.37
C LYS A 83 -6.54 14.38 -17.71
N LYS A 84 -7.19 15.54 -17.61
CA LYS A 84 -8.53 15.71 -18.22
C LYS A 84 -8.36 15.40 -19.71
N GLN A 85 -9.17 14.45 -20.21
CA GLN A 85 -9.40 14.36 -21.65
C GLN A 85 -10.11 15.62 -22.11
#